data_AF-A0A0Q5FLZ9-F1
#
_entry.id   AF-A0A0Q5FLZ9-F1
#
_cell.length_a   1.000
_cell.length_b   1.000
_cell.length_c   1.000
_cell.angle_alpha   90.00
_cell.angle_beta   90.00
_cell.angle_gamma   90.00
#
_symmetry.space_group_name_H-M   'P 1'
#
loop_
_entity.id
_entity.type
_entity.pdbx_description
1 polymer ?
#
loop_
_entity_poly.entity_id
_entity_poly.type
_entity_poly.pdbx_seq_one_letter_code
_entity_poly.pdbx_strand_id
1 'polypeptide(L)'
;MQKGFLNMGRVIPVWLFFGVWLTALGYPGYSHVDQAMSQLGAVGAPTHGYSAWVNNVPLGILFILFACGVSLHFRTSRLALLSAALIGVHGLASFATGYFACDAGCAPAQPSASQNLHNLAGLVMFLSLTLASALWVWLGKRLLGSTGFTVWSALCTVLALVTVALMGQALEAGQGFGLYQRLNYGVSVLWVATLAQLSLRA
;
A
#
# COMPACT_ATOMS: atom_id res chain seq x y z
N MET A 1 14.40 4.03 -19.84
CA MET A 1 14.30 4.35 -18.41
C MET A 1 12.84 4.43 -17.93
N GLN A 2 12.02 5.34 -18.47
CA GLN A 2 10.61 5.54 -18.08
C GLN A 2 9.74 4.25 -18.07
N LYS A 3 9.78 3.43 -19.13
CA LYS A 3 9.03 2.16 -19.18
C LYS A 3 9.45 1.16 -18.08
N GLY A 4 10.74 1.15 -17.70
CA GLY A 4 11.25 0.31 -16.62
C GLY A 4 10.67 0.72 -15.26
N PHE A 5 10.59 2.03 -15.01
CA PHE A 5 9.98 2.58 -13.80
C PHE A 5 8.48 2.31 -13.72
N LEU A 6 7.74 2.47 -14.84
CA LEU A 6 6.33 2.11 -14.89
C LEU A 6 6.07 0.62 -14.63
N ASN A 7 6.94 -0.28 -15.11
CA ASN A 7 6.83 -1.71 -14.87
C ASN A 7 6.85 -2.09 -13.38
N MET A 8 7.49 -1.27 -12.53
CA MET A 8 7.50 -1.52 -11.07
C MET A 8 6.09 -1.60 -10.49
N GLY A 9 5.13 -0.83 -11.04
CA GLY A 9 3.73 -0.89 -10.62
C GLY A 9 3.08 -2.28 -10.79
N ARG A 10 3.53 -3.08 -11.78
CA ARG A 10 3.05 -4.46 -11.96
C ARG A 10 3.73 -5.44 -10.99
N VAL A 11 4.95 -5.14 -10.56
CA VAL A 11 5.73 -5.97 -9.63
C VAL A 11 5.21 -5.82 -8.20
N ILE A 12 4.74 -4.63 -7.80
CA ILE A 12 4.25 -4.32 -6.46
C ILE A 12 3.25 -5.36 -5.88
N PRO A 13 2.12 -5.69 -6.53
CA PRO A 13 1.18 -6.65 -5.95
C PRO A 13 1.78 -8.06 -5.82
N VAL A 14 2.64 -8.47 -6.77
CA VAL A 14 3.33 -9.76 -6.74
C VAL A 14 4.31 -9.80 -5.56
N TRP A 15 5.10 -8.75 -5.39
CA TRP A 15 6.04 -8.64 -4.29
C TRP A 15 5.33 -8.60 -2.93
N LEU A 16 4.25 -7.82 -2.81
CA LEU A 16 3.45 -7.77 -1.58
C LEU A 16 2.94 -9.16 -1.20
N PHE A 17 2.38 -9.91 -2.16
CA PHE A 17 1.86 -11.24 -1.92
C PHE A 17 2.94 -12.20 -1.42
N PHE A 18 4.03 -12.33 -2.19
CA PHE A 18 5.11 -13.26 -1.85
C PHE A 18 5.89 -12.83 -0.61
N GLY A 19 6.14 -11.54 -0.43
CA GLY A 19 6.85 -11.02 0.75
C GLY A 19 6.10 -11.33 2.04
N VAL A 20 4.79 -11.04 2.07
CA VAL A 20 3.93 -11.32 3.24
C VAL A 20 3.82 -12.82 3.46
N TRP A 21 3.61 -13.61 2.41
CA TRP A 21 3.50 -15.06 2.52
C TRP A 21 4.78 -15.70 3.04
N LEU A 22 5.95 -15.37 2.46
CA LEU A 22 7.24 -15.90 2.89
C LEU A 22 7.58 -15.51 4.33
N THR A 23 7.26 -14.28 4.72
CA THR A 23 7.48 -13.83 6.10
C THR A 23 6.53 -14.54 7.06
N ALA A 24 5.27 -14.77 6.68
CA ALA A 24 4.31 -15.48 7.52
C ALA A 24 4.70 -16.94 7.78
N LEU A 25 5.41 -17.61 6.86
CA LEU A 25 5.94 -18.96 7.09
C LEU A 25 6.90 -19.04 8.30
N GLY A 26 7.57 -17.93 8.62
CA GLY A 26 8.47 -17.83 9.77
C GLY A 26 7.79 -17.46 11.09
N TYR A 27 6.46 -17.26 11.11
CA TYR A 27 5.71 -16.89 12.30
C TYR A 27 4.67 -17.98 12.63
N PRO A 28 5.01 -18.97 13.47
CA PRO A 28 4.08 -20.01 13.90
C PRO A 28 2.84 -19.42 14.59
N GLY A 29 1.66 -19.88 14.18
CA GLY A 29 0.38 -19.40 14.71
C GLY A 29 -0.11 -18.09 14.09
N TYR A 30 0.58 -17.55 13.07
CA TYR A 30 0.13 -16.34 12.39
C TYR A 30 -1.19 -16.55 11.61
N SER A 31 -2.22 -15.77 11.94
CA SER A 31 -3.52 -15.73 11.25
C SER A 31 -3.54 -14.59 10.23
N HIS A 32 -3.61 -14.91 8.94
CA HIS A 32 -3.81 -13.91 7.88
C HIS A 32 -5.17 -13.18 7.97
N VAL A 33 -6.13 -13.76 8.69
CA VAL A 33 -7.48 -13.21 8.86
C VAL A 33 -7.51 -12.21 10.01
N ASP A 34 -6.93 -12.56 11.15
CA ASP A 34 -7.06 -11.76 12.36
C ASP A 34 -5.90 -10.79 12.54
N GLN A 35 -4.69 -11.22 12.19
CA GLN A 35 -3.49 -10.46 12.48
C GLN A 35 -3.11 -9.52 11.34
N ALA A 36 -2.73 -8.31 11.74
CA ALA A 36 -2.22 -7.31 10.83
C ALA A 36 -0.95 -7.81 10.11
N MET A 37 -0.73 -7.39 8.87
CA MET A 37 0.52 -7.59 8.15
C MET A 37 1.71 -6.99 8.91
N SER A 38 1.51 -5.86 9.60
CA SER A 38 2.55 -5.23 10.43
C SER A 38 2.99 -6.08 11.62
N GLN A 39 2.17 -7.02 12.11
CA GLN A 39 2.56 -7.91 13.19
C GLN A 39 3.71 -8.84 12.80
N LEU A 40 3.91 -9.12 11.51
CA LEU A 40 5.08 -9.84 11.01
C LEU A 40 6.39 -9.11 11.35
N GLY A 41 6.37 -7.79 11.49
CA GLY A 41 7.52 -6.97 11.88
C GLY A 41 7.49 -6.46 13.32
N ALA A 42 6.49 -6.84 14.11
CA ALA A 42 6.32 -6.31 15.47
C ALA A 42 7.46 -6.73 16.40
N VAL A 43 7.72 -5.91 17.43
CA VAL A 43 8.65 -6.24 18.51
C VAL A 43 8.24 -7.57 19.14
N GLY A 44 9.19 -8.50 19.26
CA GLY A 44 8.97 -9.84 19.80
C GLY A 44 8.43 -10.87 18.82
N ALA A 45 8.06 -10.47 17.59
CA ALA A 45 7.69 -11.44 16.55
C ALA A 45 8.93 -12.27 16.12
N PRO A 46 8.78 -13.58 15.83
CA PRO A 46 9.88 -14.42 15.34
C PRO A 46 10.55 -13.88 14.06
N THR A 47 9.79 -13.09 13.30
CA THR A 47 10.19 -12.54 12.00
C THR A 47 10.61 -11.07 12.06
N HIS A 48 10.67 -10.49 13.26
CA HIS A 48 11.01 -9.08 13.49
C HIS A 48 12.30 -8.65 12.76
N GLY A 49 13.35 -9.48 12.83
CA GLY A 49 14.67 -9.14 12.28
C GLY A 49 14.74 -9.00 10.76
N TYR A 50 13.79 -9.53 10.01
CA TYR A 50 13.84 -9.54 8.54
C TYR A 50 12.55 -9.11 7.83
N SER A 51 11.41 -9.05 8.53
CA SER A 51 10.12 -8.73 7.92
C SER A 51 10.12 -7.39 7.17
N ALA A 52 10.70 -6.33 7.77
CA ALA A 52 10.79 -5.02 7.12
C ALA A 52 11.72 -5.04 5.88
N TRP A 53 12.80 -5.83 5.93
CA TRP A 53 13.73 -6.00 4.81
C TRP A 53 13.13 -6.76 3.64
N VAL A 54 12.20 -7.68 3.89
CA VAL A 54 11.49 -8.44 2.85
C VAL A 54 10.29 -7.65 2.30
N ASN A 55 9.57 -6.92 3.16
CA ASN A 55 8.31 -6.27 2.78
C ASN A 55 8.48 -4.77 2.56
N ASN A 56 8.70 -4.01 3.63
CA ASN A 56 8.63 -2.56 3.64
C ASN A 56 9.70 -1.89 2.76
N VAL A 57 10.96 -2.36 2.84
CA VAL A 57 12.07 -1.75 2.10
C VAL A 57 11.91 -1.96 0.58
N PRO A 58 11.71 -3.18 0.07
CA PRO A 58 11.52 -3.38 -1.36
C PRO A 58 10.24 -2.70 -1.87
N LEU A 59 9.14 -2.76 -1.13
CA LEU A 59 7.90 -2.07 -1.52
C LEU A 59 8.12 -0.56 -1.60
N GLY A 60 8.79 0.05 -0.62
CA GLY A 60 9.13 1.47 -0.63
C GLY A 60 9.91 1.87 -1.90
N ILE A 61 10.92 1.09 -2.27
CA ILE A 61 11.69 1.29 -3.51
C ILE A 61 10.78 1.17 -4.74
N LEU A 62 9.97 0.10 -4.83
CA LEU A 62 9.10 -0.16 -5.98
C LEU A 62 8.08 0.98 -6.17
N PHE A 63 7.48 1.49 -5.09
CA PHE A 63 6.54 2.61 -5.15
C PHE A 63 7.21 3.91 -5.57
N ILE A 64 8.41 4.22 -5.06
CA ILE A 64 9.16 5.42 -5.46
C ILE A 64 9.55 5.36 -6.94
N LEU A 65 10.08 4.22 -7.39
CA LEU A 65 10.41 4.03 -8.81
C LEU A 65 9.16 4.14 -9.68
N PHE A 66 8.04 3.54 -9.28
CA PHE A 66 6.78 3.68 -9.99
C PHE A 66 6.31 5.15 -10.04
N ALA A 67 6.39 5.88 -8.93
CA ALA A 67 6.07 7.31 -8.87
C ALA A 67 6.92 8.12 -9.86
N CYS A 68 8.23 7.86 -9.94
CA CYS A 68 9.10 8.45 -10.96
C CYS A 68 8.65 8.10 -12.39
N GLY A 69 8.20 6.86 -12.62
CA GLY A 69 7.63 6.44 -13.89
C GLY A 69 6.39 7.24 -14.28
N VAL A 70 5.45 7.41 -13.34
CA VAL A 70 4.21 8.17 -13.54
C VAL A 70 4.52 9.66 -13.77
N SER A 71 5.43 10.26 -12.99
CA SER A 71 5.77 11.68 -13.13
C SER A 71 6.45 12.00 -14.46
N LEU A 72 7.36 11.13 -14.91
CA LEU A 72 8.00 11.27 -16.21
C LEU A 72 7.02 11.08 -17.36
N HIS A 73 6.09 10.13 -17.24
CA HIS A 73 5.11 9.83 -18.29
C HIS A 73 4.05 10.92 -18.46
N PHE A 74 3.49 11.42 -17.36
CA PHE A 74 2.43 12.43 -17.38
C PHE A 74 2.93 13.84 -16.98
N ARG A 75 4.16 14.18 -17.38
CA ARG A 75 4.87 15.40 -16.96
C ARG A 75 4.16 16.73 -17.22
N THR A 76 3.21 16.77 -18.15
CA THR A 76 2.45 17.98 -18.50
C THR A 76 1.18 18.16 -17.67
N SER A 77 0.73 17.14 -16.94
CA SER A 77 -0.49 17.18 -16.14
C SER A 77 -0.18 17.39 -14.66
N ARG A 78 -0.55 18.56 -14.11
CA ARG A 78 -0.35 18.89 -12.68
C ARG A 78 -1.04 17.89 -11.74
N LEU A 79 -2.24 17.41 -12.11
CA LEU A 79 -2.96 16.41 -11.30
C LEU A 79 -2.28 15.04 -11.36
N ALA A 80 -1.69 14.66 -12.50
CA ALA A 80 -0.94 13.42 -12.59
C ALA A 80 0.39 13.50 -11.82
N LEU A 81 1.04 14.67 -11.81
CA LEU A 81 2.21 14.93 -10.97
C LEU A 81 1.87 14.89 -9.48
N LEU A 82 0.71 15.42 -9.08
CA LEU A 82 0.20 15.27 -7.70
C LEU A 82 -0.03 13.79 -7.36
N SER A 83 -0.66 13.03 -8.26
CA SER A 83 -0.83 11.59 -8.08
C SER A 83 0.51 10.86 -7.95
N ALA A 84 1.51 11.21 -8.77
CA ALA A 84 2.85 10.65 -8.67
C ALA A 84 3.51 11.00 -7.31
N ALA A 85 3.37 12.24 -6.85
CA ALA A 85 3.87 12.65 -5.54
C ALA A 85 3.21 11.87 -4.40
N LEU A 86 1.90 11.65 -4.45
CA LEU A 86 1.18 10.82 -3.48
C LEU A 86 1.70 9.38 -3.46
N ILE A 87 1.92 8.77 -4.63
CA ILE A 87 2.51 7.42 -4.75
C ILE A 87 3.95 7.41 -4.18
N GLY A 88 4.73 8.47 -4.40
CA GLY A 88 6.07 8.61 -3.83
C GLY A 88 6.05 8.71 -2.30
N VAL A 89 5.12 9.51 -1.76
CA VAL A 89 4.87 9.63 -0.31
C VAL A 89 4.46 8.28 0.29
N HIS A 90 3.66 7.49 -0.42
CA HIS A 90 3.35 6.12 -0.01
C HIS A 90 4.61 5.25 0.13
N GLY A 91 5.53 5.35 -0.83
CA GLY A 91 6.81 4.64 -0.77
C GLY A 91 7.69 5.09 0.41
N LEU A 92 7.74 6.39 0.70
CA LEU A 92 8.44 6.92 1.89
C LEU A 92 7.78 6.43 3.19
N ALA A 93 6.45 6.42 3.26
CA ALA A 93 5.71 5.92 4.40
C ALA A 93 5.87 4.40 4.58
N SER A 94 6.10 3.66 3.49
CA SER A 94 6.47 2.24 3.55
C SER A 94 7.81 2.03 4.25
N PHE A 95 8.82 2.87 3.99
CA PHE A 95 10.07 2.85 4.76
C PHE A 95 9.85 3.18 6.23
N ALA A 96 9.06 4.22 6.53
CA ALA A 96 8.77 4.61 7.90
C ALA A 96 8.07 3.50 8.69
N THR A 97 7.06 2.82 8.11
CA THR A 97 6.41 1.66 8.78
C THR A 97 7.35 0.47 8.98
N GLY A 98 8.36 0.31 8.13
CA GLY A 98 9.39 -0.72 8.31
C GLY A 98 10.43 -0.37 9.38
N TYR A 99 10.79 0.91 9.47
CA TYR A 99 11.76 1.42 10.43
C TYR A 99 11.18 1.53 11.85
N PHE A 100 9.98 2.09 11.97
CA PHE A 100 9.24 2.16 13.22
C PHE A 100 8.43 0.89 13.38
N ALA A 101 9.01 -0.13 14.01
CA ALA A 101 8.30 -1.37 14.30
C ALA A 101 7.11 -1.11 15.24
N CYS A 102 6.02 -1.85 15.02
CA CYS A 102 4.93 -1.91 15.96
C CYS A 102 5.37 -2.57 17.27
N ASP A 103 4.70 -2.20 18.36
CA ASP A 103 4.79 -2.91 19.62
C ASP A 103 4.19 -4.32 19.49
N ALA A 104 4.43 -5.17 20.50
CA ALA A 104 3.87 -6.51 20.52
C ALA A 104 2.33 -6.47 20.34
N GLY A 105 1.84 -7.23 19.36
CA GLY A 105 0.41 -7.26 19.00
C GLY A 105 -0.11 -6.07 18.19
N CYS A 106 0.69 -5.03 17.90
CA CYS A 106 0.32 -3.83 17.11
C CYS A 106 -0.86 -2.99 17.63
N ALA A 107 -1.45 -3.31 18.78
CA ALA A 107 -2.56 -2.57 19.39
C ALA A 107 -2.45 -2.55 20.93
N PRO A 108 -1.31 -2.09 21.50
CA PRO A 108 -1.13 -2.04 22.94
C PRO A 108 -2.04 -0.96 23.57
N ALA A 109 -2.41 -1.15 24.85
CA ALA A 109 -3.16 -0.15 25.60
C ALA A 109 -2.37 1.15 25.84
N GLN A 110 -1.03 1.06 25.89
CA GLN A 110 -0.11 2.18 26.05
C GLN A 110 0.91 2.15 24.91
N PRO A 111 0.62 2.80 23.76
CA PRO A 111 1.48 2.73 22.58
C PRO A 111 2.78 3.48 22.78
N SER A 112 3.89 2.85 22.38
CA SER A 112 5.19 3.49 22.33
C SER A 112 5.24 4.60 21.27
N ALA A 113 6.29 5.44 21.33
CA ALA A 113 6.56 6.41 20.28
C ALA A 113 6.74 5.73 18.90
N SER A 114 7.36 4.55 18.86
CA SER A 114 7.52 3.77 17.63
C SER A 114 6.16 3.33 17.08
N GLN A 115 5.28 2.80 17.93
CA GLN A 115 3.93 2.41 17.54
C GLN A 115 3.12 3.60 16.98
N ASN A 116 3.21 4.77 17.62
CA ASN A 116 2.51 5.97 17.15
C ASN A 116 3.03 6.43 15.78
N LEU A 117 4.34 6.42 15.57
CA LEU A 117 4.95 6.74 14.27
C LEU A 117 4.62 5.70 13.20
N HIS A 118 4.56 4.41 13.56
CA HIS A 118 4.10 3.34 12.68
C HIS A 118 2.66 3.58 12.23
N ASN A 119 1.76 3.87 13.17
CA ASN A 119 0.34 4.12 12.89
C ASN A 119 0.16 5.35 11.99
N LEU A 120 0.89 6.43 12.26
CA LEU A 120 0.89 7.62 11.42
C LEU A 120 1.37 7.30 10.00
N ALA A 121 2.47 6.56 9.86
CA ALA A 121 2.97 6.15 8.55
C ALA A 121 1.97 5.24 7.82
N GLY A 122 1.31 4.31 8.52
CA GLY A 122 0.22 3.48 7.97
C GLY A 122 -0.97 4.30 7.49
N LEU A 123 -1.37 5.34 8.25
CA LEU A 123 -2.41 6.28 7.84
C LEU A 123 -2.00 7.05 6.57
N VAL A 124 -0.76 7.53 6.50
CA VAL A 124 -0.22 8.20 5.31
C VAL A 124 -0.24 7.25 4.10
N MET A 125 0.14 5.98 4.28
CA MET A 125 0.07 4.97 3.22
C MET A 125 -1.37 4.80 2.69
N PHE A 126 -2.34 4.68 3.58
CA PHE A 126 -3.76 4.57 3.21
C PHE A 126 -4.26 5.81 2.46
N LEU A 127 -4.06 7.01 3.02
CA LEU A 127 -4.56 8.25 2.45
C LEU A 127 -3.93 8.54 1.09
N SER A 128 -2.62 8.31 0.95
CA SER A 128 -1.89 8.62 -0.28
C SER A 128 -2.40 7.84 -1.49
N LEU A 129 -2.59 6.51 -1.40
CA LEU A 129 -3.11 5.72 -2.53
C LEU A 129 -4.62 5.92 -2.74
N THR A 130 -5.38 6.16 -1.68
CA THR A 130 -6.81 6.48 -1.79
C THR A 130 -7.01 7.79 -2.55
N LEU A 131 -6.25 8.84 -2.19
CA LEU A 131 -6.29 10.11 -2.91
C LEU A 131 -5.75 9.99 -4.33
N ALA A 132 -4.66 9.24 -4.54
CA ALA A 132 -4.12 9.01 -5.88
C ALA A 132 -5.18 8.33 -6.78
N SER A 133 -5.81 7.25 -6.33
CA SER A 133 -6.87 6.58 -7.09
C SER A 133 -8.07 7.50 -7.36
N ALA A 134 -8.46 8.34 -6.39
CA ALA A 134 -9.53 9.31 -6.56
C ALA A 134 -9.24 10.35 -7.67
N LEU A 135 -8.00 10.82 -7.78
CA LEU A 135 -7.60 11.72 -8.88
C LEU A 135 -7.77 11.05 -10.25
N TRP A 136 -7.50 9.75 -10.34
CA TRP A 136 -7.58 9.00 -11.59
C TRP A 136 -9.00 8.67 -12.06
N VAL A 137 -10.03 8.93 -11.24
CA VAL A 137 -11.42 8.99 -11.71
C VAL A 137 -11.55 10.04 -12.83
N TRP A 138 -10.95 11.21 -12.65
CA TRP A 138 -10.99 12.30 -13.63
C TRP A 138 -9.93 12.14 -14.73
N LEU A 139 -8.77 11.58 -14.39
CA LEU A 139 -7.66 11.44 -15.33
C LEU A 139 -7.77 10.24 -16.25
N GLY A 140 -8.48 9.16 -15.87
CA GLY A 140 -8.53 7.91 -16.63
C GLY A 140 -8.97 8.10 -18.08
N LYS A 141 -10.12 8.74 -18.31
CA LYS A 141 -10.55 9.07 -19.68
C LYS A 141 -9.68 10.15 -20.35
N ARG A 142 -9.22 11.15 -19.60
CA ARG A 142 -8.50 12.32 -20.15
C ARG A 142 -7.08 12.02 -20.61
N LEU A 143 -6.34 11.20 -19.86
CA LEU A 143 -4.94 10.92 -20.11
C LEU A 143 -4.70 9.53 -20.69
N LEU A 144 -5.60 8.57 -20.45
CA LEU A 144 -5.46 7.18 -20.93
C LEU A 144 -6.55 6.78 -21.93
N GLY A 145 -7.49 7.68 -22.27
CA GLY A 145 -8.61 7.37 -23.17
C GLY A 145 -9.57 6.28 -22.64
N SER A 146 -9.44 5.87 -21.37
CA SER A 146 -10.09 4.67 -20.84
C SER A 146 -11.19 5.00 -19.83
N THR A 147 -12.44 4.90 -20.27
CA THR A 147 -13.61 5.01 -19.37
C THR A 147 -13.65 3.85 -18.37
N GLY A 148 -13.22 2.65 -18.79
CA GLY A 148 -13.12 1.49 -17.90
C GLY A 148 -12.15 1.75 -16.73
N PHE A 149 -11.03 2.43 -16.99
CA PHE A 149 -10.08 2.77 -15.93
C PHE A 149 -10.57 3.88 -15.00
N THR A 150 -11.37 4.82 -15.50
CA THR A 150 -12.07 5.81 -14.65
C THR A 150 -13.01 5.09 -13.66
N VAL A 151 -13.83 4.15 -14.13
CA VAL A 151 -14.74 3.38 -13.28
C VAL A 151 -13.96 2.50 -12.30
N TRP A 152 -12.91 1.83 -12.77
CA TRP A 152 -12.02 1.04 -11.92
C TRP A 152 -11.38 1.87 -10.81
N SER A 153 -10.88 3.06 -11.12
CA SER A 153 -10.31 3.97 -10.13
C SER A 153 -11.34 4.37 -9.07
N ALA A 154 -12.57 4.69 -9.49
CA ALA A 154 -13.64 5.03 -8.55
C ALA A 154 -14.00 3.84 -7.64
N LEU A 155 -14.10 2.64 -8.22
CA LEU A 155 -14.36 1.41 -7.46
C LEU A 155 -13.26 1.14 -6.43
N CYS A 156 -11.98 1.23 -6.82
CA CYS A 156 -10.85 1.06 -5.91
C CYS A 156 -10.85 2.09 -4.78
N THR A 157 -11.16 3.36 -5.07
CA THR A 157 -11.29 4.41 -4.04
C THR A 157 -12.42 4.08 -3.05
N VAL A 158 -13.60 3.69 -3.54
CA VAL A 158 -14.72 3.31 -2.67
C VAL A 158 -14.38 2.09 -1.83
N LEU A 159 -13.80 1.06 -2.44
CA LEU A 159 -13.38 -0.16 -1.71
C LEU A 159 -12.31 0.14 -0.66
N ALA A 160 -11.38 1.05 -0.91
CA ALA A 160 -10.41 1.48 0.09
C ALA A 160 -11.10 2.16 1.29
N LEU A 161 -12.06 3.05 1.05
CA LEU A 161 -12.83 3.72 2.11
C LEU A 161 -13.70 2.72 2.90
N VAL A 162 -14.37 1.78 2.23
CA VAL A 162 -15.19 0.77 2.88
C VAL A 162 -14.34 -0.16 3.74
N THR A 163 -13.23 -0.65 3.20
CA THR A 163 -12.36 -1.61 3.91
C THR A 163 -11.67 -0.98 5.12
N VAL A 164 -11.28 0.31 5.08
CA VAL A 164 -10.73 0.98 6.28
C VAL A 164 -11.79 1.14 7.38
N ALA A 165 -13.05 1.39 7.02
CA ALA A 165 -14.14 1.45 7.99
C ALA A 165 -14.38 0.07 8.63
N LEU A 166 -14.32 -1.00 7.83
CA LEU A 166 -14.41 -2.38 8.33
C LEU A 166 -13.21 -2.76 9.21
N MET A 167 -12.00 -2.26 8.93
CA MET A 167 -10.84 -2.44 9.82
C MET A 167 -11.07 -1.79 11.19
N GLY A 168 -11.69 -0.60 11.23
CA GLY A 168 -12.06 0.05 12.49
C GLY A 168 -13.02 -0.80 13.33
N GLN A 169 -14.06 -1.34 12.70
CA GLN A 169 -15.01 -2.25 13.37
C GLN A 169 -14.33 -3.56 13.81
N ALA A 170 -13.44 -4.12 12.99
CA ALA A 170 -12.70 -5.34 13.30
C ALA A 170 -11.73 -5.15 14.47
N LEU A 171 -11.17 -3.95 14.64
CA LEU A 171 -10.33 -3.62 15.79
C LEU A 171 -11.14 -3.67 17.09
N GLU A 172 -12.36 -3.14 17.09
CA GLU A 172 -13.27 -3.19 18.25
C GLU A 172 -13.75 -4.63 18.54
N ALA A 173 -14.04 -5.40 17.48
CA ALA A 173 -14.49 -6.78 17.61
C ALA A 173 -13.36 -7.77 17.98
N GLY A 174 -12.10 -7.37 17.84
CA GLY A 174 -10.93 -8.21 18.12
C GLY A 174 -10.67 -9.33 17.11
N GLN A 175 -11.36 -9.34 15.96
CA GLN A 175 -11.26 -10.39 14.93
C GLN A 175 -11.38 -9.83 13.52
N GLY A 176 -10.72 -10.45 12.54
CA GLY A 176 -10.84 -10.09 11.12
C GLY A 176 -10.07 -8.84 10.66
N PHE A 177 -9.29 -8.19 11.52
CA PHE A 177 -8.52 -6.99 11.15
C PHE A 177 -7.55 -7.27 9.99
N GLY A 178 -6.84 -8.40 10.06
CA GLY A 178 -5.89 -8.84 9.02
C GLY A 178 -6.53 -9.01 7.64
N LEU A 179 -7.76 -9.51 7.55
CA LEU A 179 -8.50 -9.67 6.31
C LEU A 179 -8.80 -8.31 5.68
N TYR A 180 -9.44 -7.40 6.44
CA TYR A 180 -9.81 -6.10 5.89
C TYR A 180 -8.59 -5.24 5.55
N GLN A 181 -7.50 -5.36 6.30
CA GLN A 181 -6.23 -4.72 5.95
C GLN A 181 -5.66 -5.23 4.61
N ARG A 182 -5.74 -6.53 4.35
CA ARG A 182 -5.29 -7.13 3.09
C ARG A 182 -6.18 -6.75 1.92
N LEU A 183 -7.50 -6.69 2.13
CA LEU A 183 -8.43 -6.20 1.11
C LEU A 183 -8.16 -4.73 0.78
N ASN A 184 -7.94 -3.90 1.80
CA ASN A 184 -7.63 -2.48 1.64
C ASN A 184 -6.33 -2.26 0.86
N TYR A 185 -5.24 -2.93 1.26
CA TYR A 185 -3.97 -2.74 0.59
C TYR A 185 -3.97 -3.42 -0.79
N GLY A 186 -4.58 -4.60 -0.88
CA GLY A 186 -4.77 -5.38 -2.11
C GLY A 186 -5.47 -4.60 -3.21
N VAL A 187 -6.61 -3.97 -2.92
CA VAL A 187 -7.33 -3.18 -3.93
C VAL A 187 -6.49 -1.98 -4.41
N SER A 188 -5.71 -1.38 -3.50
CA SER A 188 -4.83 -0.26 -3.80
C SER A 188 -3.66 -0.65 -4.71
N VAL A 189 -3.02 -1.80 -4.46
CA VAL A 189 -1.91 -2.29 -5.31
C VAL A 189 -2.39 -2.85 -6.65
N LEU A 190 -3.60 -3.40 -6.72
CA LEU A 190 -4.22 -3.80 -7.99
C LEU A 190 -4.57 -2.57 -8.84
N TRP A 191 -5.02 -1.48 -8.21
CA TRP A 191 -5.18 -0.19 -8.89
C TRP A 191 -3.86 0.30 -9.48
N VAL A 192 -2.77 0.28 -8.70
CA VAL A 192 -1.41 0.64 -9.15
C VAL A 192 -0.96 -0.21 -10.34
N ALA A 193 -1.15 -1.53 -10.29
CA ALA A 193 -0.78 -2.42 -11.38
C ALA A 193 -1.60 -2.14 -12.66
N THR A 194 -2.87 -1.78 -12.51
CA THR A 194 -3.74 -1.41 -13.64
C THR A 194 -3.29 -0.08 -14.26
N LEU A 195 -2.96 0.93 -13.43
CA LEU A 195 -2.41 2.20 -13.89
C LEU A 195 -1.10 1.98 -14.67
N ALA A 196 -0.19 1.15 -14.14
CA ALA A 196 1.04 0.77 -14.80
C ALA A 196 0.77 0.08 -16.15
N GLN A 197 -0.17 -0.88 -16.17
CA GLN A 197 -0.53 -1.62 -17.38
C GLN A 197 -1.00 -0.72 -18.52
N LEU A 198 -1.86 0.25 -18.22
CA LEU A 198 -2.42 1.18 -19.20
C LEU A 198 -1.40 2.24 -19.63
N SER A 199 -0.63 2.79 -18.68
CA SER A 199 0.43 3.78 -18.99
C SER A 199 1.55 3.19 -19.86
N LEU A 200 1.73 1.87 -19.87
CA LEU A 200 2.69 1.19 -20.74
C LEU A 200 2.13 0.89 -22.15
N ARG A 201 0.81 0.99 -22.33
CA ARG A 201 0.12 0.78 -23.61
C ARG A 201 -0.24 2.10 -24.31
N ALA A 202 -0.33 3.20 -23.56
CA ALA A 202 -0.48 4.56 -24.06
C ALA A 202 0.87 5.10 -24.58
#